data_AF-A0A4Y8CB12-F1
#
_entry.id   AF-A0A4Y8CB12-F1
#
_cell.length_a   1.000
_cell.length_b   1.000
_cell.length_c   1.000
_cell.angle_alpha   90.00
_cell.angle_beta   90.00
_cell.angle_gamma   90.00
#
_symmetry.space_group_name_H-M   'P 1'
#
loop_
_entity.id
_entity.type
_entity.pdbx_description
1 polymer ?
#
loop_
_entity_poly.entity_id
_entity_poly.type
_entity_poly.pdbx_seq_one_letter_code
_entity_poly.pdbx_strand_id
1 'polypeptide(L)'
;DKYLAMDSGFITEEIEGIATKEPAFNSDALWIDANLKDEATLNGYIVIDPASVISTHMSELIKAHASELLTRQEVQNLLDKVKNDYPIIVEGALGVAPVSLIQKILKDLLKHHIPIKDMLTILESVSDIAEVSKSFDMIIEHV
;
A
#
# COMPACT_ATOMS: atom_id res chain seq x y z
N ASP A 1 -18.44 -22.71 9.07
CA ASP A 1 -17.62 -21.69 8.40
C ASP A 1 -16.80 -22.32 7.28
N LYS A 2 -16.57 -21.59 6.19
CA LYS A 2 -15.74 -22.02 5.04
C LYS A 2 -14.39 -21.32 5.06
N TYR A 3 -13.41 -21.86 4.33
CA TYR A 3 -12.07 -21.30 4.15
C TYR A 3 -11.74 -21.15 2.68
N LEU A 4 -10.86 -20.19 2.35
CA LEU A 4 -10.36 -20.03 0.99
C LEU A 4 -9.06 -20.82 0.84
N ALA A 5 -9.04 -21.80 -0.05
CA ALA A 5 -7.86 -22.56 -0.41
C ALA A 5 -7.29 -22.02 -1.74
N MET A 6 -6.02 -21.62 -1.72
CA MET A 6 -5.30 -21.09 -2.89
C MET A 6 -4.17 -22.02 -3.27
N ASP A 7 -4.01 -22.27 -4.57
CA ASP A 7 -2.90 -23.05 -5.10
C ASP A 7 -1.59 -22.24 -5.01
N SER A 8 -0.58 -22.82 -4.37
CA SER A 8 0.75 -22.23 -4.23
C SER A 8 1.72 -22.57 -5.37
N GLY A 9 1.25 -23.32 -6.38
CA GLY A 9 2.03 -23.89 -7.48
C GLY A 9 2.61 -25.28 -7.18
N PHE A 10 2.27 -25.86 -6.04
CA PHE A 10 2.81 -27.13 -5.54
C PHE A 10 1.72 -28.13 -5.11
N ILE A 11 0.49 -27.98 -5.60
CA ILE A 11 -0.58 -28.89 -5.22
C ILE A 11 -0.29 -30.32 -5.70
N THR A 12 -0.47 -31.28 -4.80
CA THR A 12 -0.25 -32.70 -5.10
C THR A 12 -1.52 -33.41 -5.55
N GLU A 13 -2.66 -33.01 -4.99
CA GLU A 13 -3.99 -33.53 -5.32
C GLU A 13 -5.02 -32.39 -5.22
N GLU A 14 -6.04 -32.44 -6.08
CA GLU A 14 -7.17 -31.50 -6.03
C GLU A 14 -8.13 -31.87 -4.90
N ILE A 15 -8.73 -30.85 -4.28
CA ILE A 15 -9.74 -31.00 -3.23
C ILE A 15 -11.11 -30.50 -3.70
N GLU A 16 -12.18 -31.05 -3.14
CA GLU A 16 -13.53 -30.55 -3.43
C GLU A 16 -13.76 -29.16 -2.83
N GLY A 17 -14.34 -28.26 -3.61
CA GLY A 17 -14.67 -26.92 -3.18
C GLY A 17 -15.46 -26.13 -4.22
N ILE A 18 -15.94 -24.96 -3.82
CA ILE A 18 -16.64 -24.05 -4.73
C ILE A 18 -15.60 -23.15 -5.39
N ALA A 19 -15.40 -23.31 -6.70
CA ALA A 19 -14.46 -22.50 -7.46
C ALA A 19 -14.79 -21.00 -7.39
N THR A 20 -13.76 -20.18 -7.23
CA THR A 20 -13.87 -18.73 -7.10
C THR A 20 -12.57 -18.04 -7.52
N LYS A 21 -12.55 -16.72 -7.40
CA LYS A 21 -11.35 -15.90 -7.53
C LYS A 21 -11.09 -15.20 -6.20
N GLU A 22 -9.83 -15.20 -5.79
CA GLU A 22 -9.40 -14.38 -4.66
C GLU A 22 -9.56 -12.89 -5.03
N PRO A 23 -10.20 -12.08 -4.19
CA PRO A 23 -10.62 -10.73 -4.58
C PRO A 23 -9.50 -9.68 -4.68
N ALA A 24 -8.36 -9.85 -3.99
CA ALA A 24 -7.28 -8.88 -3.97
C ALA A 24 -6.37 -8.95 -5.21
N PHE A 25 -6.08 -10.17 -5.71
CA PHE A 25 -5.11 -10.46 -6.76
C PHE A 25 -5.73 -11.22 -7.94
N ASN A 26 -7.01 -11.60 -7.86
CA ASN A 26 -7.75 -12.31 -8.91
C ASN A 26 -7.18 -13.72 -9.25
N SER A 27 -6.50 -14.34 -8.27
CA SER A 27 -5.97 -15.69 -8.38
C SER A 27 -7.07 -16.75 -8.27
N ASP A 28 -6.88 -17.91 -8.91
CA ASP A 28 -7.78 -19.05 -8.75
C ASP A 28 -7.77 -19.57 -7.30
N ALA A 29 -8.96 -19.87 -6.79
CA ALA A 29 -9.14 -20.36 -5.43
C ALA A 29 -10.40 -21.22 -5.30
N LEU A 30 -10.51 -21.94 -4.18
CA LEU A 30 -11.64 -22.77 -3.82
C LEU A 30 -12.17 -22.38 -2.44
N TRP A 31 -13.49 -22.22 -2.30
CA TRP A 31 -14.12 -22.20 -0.99
C TRP A 31 -14.37 -23.62 -0.51
N ILE A 32 -13.68 -24.01 0.55
CA ILE A 32 -13.73 -25.36 1.14
C ILE A 32 -14.43 -25.34 2.50
N ASP A 33 -15.02 -26.47 2.88
CA ASP A 33 -15.58 -26.64 4.22
C ASP A 33 -14.46 -26.81 5.27
N ALA A 34 -14.75 -26.44 6.52
CA ALA A 34 -13.77 -26.43 7.61
C ALA A 34 -13.08 -27.79 7.85
N ASN A 35 -13.78 -28.90 7.58
CA ASN A 35 -13.25 -30.26 7.73
C ASN A 35 -12.19 -30.61 6.68
N LEU A 36 -12.12 -29.88 5.55
CA LEU A 36 -11.14 -30.10 4.49
C LEU A 36 -9.86 -29.29 4.67
N LYS A 37 -9.75 -28.45 5.72
CA LYS A 37 -8.60 -27.56 5.93
C LYS A 37 -7.27 -28.31 6.04
N ASP A 38 -7.24 -29.36 6.85
CA ASP A 38 -6.00 -30.11 7.12
C ASP A 38 -5.55 -30.88 5.86
N GLU A 39 -6.51 -31.46 5.13
CA GLU A 39 -6.28 -32.12 3.84
C GLU A 39 -5.77 -31.13 2.78
N ALA A 40 -6.43 -29.97 2.63
CA ALA A 40 -6.01 -28.92 1.73
C ALA A 40 -4.56 -28.47 1.99
N THR A 41 -4.24 -28.26 3.27
CA THR A 41 -2.88 -27.85 3.68
C THR A 41 -1.86 -28.95 3.35
N LEU A 42 -2.19 -30.22 3.61
CA LEU A 42 -1.34 -31.36 3.30
C LEU A 42 -1.10 -31.51 1.79
N ASN A 43 -2.12 -31.18 0.98
CA ASN A 43 -2.06 -31.20 -0.47
C ASN A 43 -1.45 -29.93 -1.09
N GLY A 44 -0.87 -29.02 -0.29
CA GLY A 44 -0.10 -27.87 -0.79
C GLY A 44 -0.90 -26.58 -1.01
N TYR A 45 -2.17 -26.54 -0.60
CA TYR A 45 -2.96 -25.31 -0.63
C TYR A 45 -2.61 -24.38 0.54
N ILE A 46 -2.64 -23.08 0.28
CA ILE A 46 -2.65 -22.06 1.33
C ILE A 46 -4.10 -21.84 1.75
N VAL A 47 -4.41 -22.19 3.00
CA VAL A 47 -5.78 -22.04 3.54
C VAL A 47 -5.89 -20.76 4.37
N ILE A 48 -6.82 -19.89 3.97
CA ILE A 48 -7.02 -18.56 4.52
C ILE A 48 -8.45 -18.48 5.10
N ASP A 49 -8.60 -17.90 6.29
CA ASP A 49 -9.93 -17.66 6.85
C ASP A 49 -10.63 -16.47 6.16
N PRO A 50 -11.98 -16.43 6.16
CA PRO A 50 -12.72 -15.37 5.49
C PRO A 50 -12.39 -13.95 5.95
N ALA A 51 -12.04 -13.75 7.23
CA ALA A 51 -11.73 -12.41 7.75
C ALA A 51 -10.39 -11.91 7.17
N SER A 52 -9.40 -12.79 7.06
CA SER A 52 -8.14 -12.48 6.37
C SER A 52 -8.31 -12.19 4.87
N VAL A 53 -9.22 -12.90 4.18
CA VAL A 53 -9.55 -12.60 2.77
C VAL A 53 -10.10 -11.18 2.63
N ILE A 54 -11.08 -10.82 3.47
CA ILE A 54 -11.68 -9.47 3.47
C ILE A 54 -10.63 -8.42 3.82
N SER A 55 -9.82 -8.65 4.85
CA SER A 55 -8.79 -7.71 5.29
C SER A 55 -7.74 -7.44 4.22
N THR A 56 -7.31 -8.50 3.50
CA THR A 56 -6.35 -8.38 2.40
C THR A 56 -6.95 -7.59 1.24
N HIS A 57 -8.17 -7.92 0.82
CA HIS A 57 -8.86 -7.18 -0.24
C HIS A 57 -9.04 -5.70 0.09
N MET A 58 -9.47 -5.37 1.31
CA MET A 58 -9.61 -3.98 1.75
C MET A 58 -8.26 -3.26 1.74
N SER A 59 -7.19 -3.91 2.18
CA SER A 59 -5.85 -3.32 2.19
C SER A 59 -5.36 -3.02 0.78
N GLU A 60 -5.57 -3.93 -0.17
CA GLU A 60 -5.20 -3.71 -1.57
C GLU A 60 -6.05 -2.62 -2.24
N LEU A 61 -7.35 -2.54 -1.96
CA LEU A 61 -8.19 -1.43 -2.42
C LEU A 61 -7.71 -0.08 -1.88
N ILE A 62 -7.37 -0.01 -0.60
CA ILE A 62 -6.83 1.23 0.00
C ILE A 62 -5.52 1.62 -0.69
N LYS A 63 -4.62 0.67 -0.97
CA LYS A 63 -3.37 0.95 -1.68
C LYS A 63 -3.62 1.43 -3.11
N ALA A 64 -4.52 0.78 -3.84
CA ALA A 64 -4.87 1.15 -5.21
C ALA A 64 -5.44 2.58 -5.30
N HIS A 65 -6.21 3.00 -4.28
CA HIS A 65 -6.81 4.33 -4.21
C HIS A 65 -6.08 5.29 -3.26
N ALA A 66 -4.88 4.95 -2.78
CA ALA A 66 -4.19 5.73 -1.75
C ALA A 66 -3.92 7.17 -2.19
N SER A 67 -3.58 7.36 -3.47
CA SER A 67 -3.38 8.69 -4.03
C SER A 67 -4.66 9.53 -4.01
N GLU A 68 -5.84 8.94 -4.23
CA GLU A 68 -7.13 9.64 -4.19
C GLU A 68 -7.55 9.97 -2.76
N LEU A 69 -7.25 9.06 -1.84
CA LEU A 69 -7.52 9.24 -0.42
C LEU A 69 -6.67 10.35 0.18
N LEU A 70 -5.44 10.60 -0.31
CA LEU A 70 -4.52 11.60 0.25
C LEU A 70 -4.95 13.06 0.00
N THR A 71 -5.69 13.59 0.97
CA THR A 71 -6.13 14.99 1.05
C THR A 71 -5.03 15.91 1.55
N ARG A 72 -5.24 17.23 1.41
CA ARG A 72 -4.31 18.23 1.95
C ARG A 72 -4.24 18.17 3.48
N GLN A 73 -5.35 17.85 4.14
CA GLN A 73 -5.41 17.73 5.59
C GLN A 73 -4.57 16.54 6.09
N GLU A 74 -4.61 15.41 5.40
CA GLU A 74 -3.76 14.26 5.78
C GLU A 74 -2.28 14.55 5.57
N VAL A 75 -1.91 15.28 4.51
CA VAL A 75 -0.53 15.74 4.32
C VAL A 75 -0.12 16.66 5.48
N GLN A 76 -0.99 17.59 5.91
CA GLN A 76 -0.70 18.42 7.08
C GLN A 76 -0.51 17.56 8.33
N ASN A 77 -1.39 16.59 8.59
CA ASN A 77 -1.27 15.69 9.73
C ASN A 77 0.04 14.87 9.71
N LEU A 78 0.48 14.43 8.51
CA LEU A 78 1.76 13.75 8.32
C LEU A 78 2.94 14.67 8.64
N LEU A 79 2.92 15.90 8.12
CA LEU A 79 3.95 16.91 8.39
C LEU A 79 4.02 17.23 9.88
N ASP A 80 2.88 17.43 10.55
CA ASP A 80 2.82 17.71 11.99
C ASP A 80 3.38 16.55 12.81
N LYS A 81 3.12 15.30 12.39
CA LYS A 81 3.68 14.12 13.03
C LYS A 81 5.20 14.07 12.90
N VAL A 82 5.74 14.31 11.71
CA VAL A 82 7.19 14.34 11.45
C VAL A 82 7.84 15.51 12.18
N LYS A 83 7.16 16.66 12.27
CA LYS A 83 7.64 17.87 12.94
C LYS A 83 7.92 17.66 14.43
N ASN A 84 7.24 16.72 15.08
CA ASN A 84 7.48 16.40 16.49
C ASN A 84 8.93 15.95 16.73
N ASP A 85 9.50 15.20 15.80
CA ASP A 85 10.86 14.65 15.91
C ASP A 85 11.88 15.44 15.08
N TYR A 86 11.47 15.97 13.92
CA TYR A 86 12.34 16.64 12.94
C TYR A 86 11.82 18.03 12.54
N PRO A 87 11.68 18.98 13.50
CA PRO A 87 11.08 20.28 13.21
C PRO A 87 11.86 21.10 12.18
N ILE A 88 13.19 21.02 12.20
CA ILE A 88 14.08 21.75 11.27
C ILE A 88 13.85 21.31 9.83
N ILE A 89 13.69 20.00 9.58
CA ILE A 89 13.46 19.47 8.24
C ILE A 89 12.10 19.91 7.71
N VAL A 90 11.05 19.80 8.52
CA VAL A 90 9.70 20.21 8.11
C VAL A 90 9.64 21.71 7.84
N GLU A 91 10.25 22.53 8.69
CA GLU A 91 10.30 23.99 8.49
C GLU A 91 11.14 24.39 7.27
N GLY A 92 12.28 23.73 7.04
CA GLY A 92 13.10 23.92 5.85
C GLY A 92 12.31 23.60 4.57
N ALA A 93 11.68 22.43 4.51
CA ALA A 93 10.86 22.02 3.38
C ALA A 93 9.71 23.00 3.11
N LEU A 94 8.99 23.44 4.15
CA LEU A 94 7.90 24.40 4.01
C LEU A 94 8.37 25.80 3.61
N GLY A 95 9.62 26.16 3.88
CA GLY A 95 10.22 27.41 3.42
C GLY A 95 10.36 27.49 1.90
N VAL A 96 10.48 26.36 1.22
CA VAL A 96 10.75 26.28 -0.23
C VAL A 96 9.65 25.60 -1.04
N ALA A 97 8.84 24.75 -0.39
CA ALA A 97 7.76 23.98 -1.00
C ALA A 97 6.46 24.13 -0.19
N PRO A 98 5.39 24.70 -0.76
CA PRO A 98 4.11 24.76 -0.09
C PRO A 98 3.50 23.36 0.08
N VAL A 99 2.59 23.19 1.05
CA VAL A 99 1.88 21.91 1.30
C VAL A 99 1.20 21.37 0.05
N SER A 100 0.72 22.24 -0.85
CA SER A 100 0.12 21.82 -2.13
C SER A 100 1.11 21.12 -3.07
N LEU A 101 2.38 21.55 -3.09
CA LEU A 101 3.44 20.91 -3.87
C LEU A 101 3.84 19.57 -3.24
N ILE A 102 4.05 19.55 -1.93
CA ILE A 102 4.34 18.31 -1.18
C ILE A 102 3.21 17.28 -1.42
N GLN A 103 1.95 17.70 -1.31
CA GLN A 103 0.82 16.84 -1.62
C GLN A 103 0.89 16.27 -3.04
N LYS A 104 1.20 17.10 -4.05
CA LYS A 104 1.30 16.64 -5.44
C LYS A 104 2.38 15.56 -5.59
N ILE A 105 3.53 15.73 -4.93
CA ILE A 105 4.65 14.78 -4.93
C ILE A 105 4.23 13.46 -4.28
N LEU A 106 3.68 13.51 -3.07
CA LEU A 106 3.23 12.31 -2.35
C LEU A 106 2.13 11.55 -3.12
N LYS A 107 1.19 12.27 -3.77
CA LYS A 107 0.17 11.63 -4.62
C LYS A 107 0.79 10.91 -5.82
N ASP A 108 1.84 11.48 -6.41
CA ASP A 108 2.52 10.88 -7.56
C ASP A 108 3.30 9.62 -7.15
N LEU A 109 4.00 9.65 -6.02
CA LEU A 109 4.64 8.46 -5.43
C LEU A 109 3.61 7.35 -5.18
N LEU A 110 2.49 7.67 -4.53
CA LEU A 110 1.44 6.69 -4.25
C LEU A 110 0.79 6.12 -5.52
N LYS A 111 0.64 6.94 -6.57
CA LYS A 111 0.12 6.49 -7.87
C LYS A 111 1.05 5.46 -8.53
N HIS A 112 2.35 5.53 -8.26
CA HIS A 112 3.34 4.56 -8.71
C HIS A 112 3.62 3.46 -7.67
N HIS A 113 2.75 3.32 -6.66
CA HIS A 113 2.88 2.35 -5.57
C HIS A 113 4.17 2.49 -4.75
N ILE A 114 4.76 3.68 -4.72
CA ILE A 114 5.93 4.00 -3.91
C ILE A 114 5.47 4.38 -2.49
N PRO A 115 5.94 3.69 -1.43
CA PRO A 115 5.55 4.01 -0.06
C PRO A 115 6.06 5.37 0.41
N ILE A 116 5.20 6.17 1.02
CA ILE A 116 5.54 7.49 1.60
C ILE A 116 5.88 7.44 3.10
N LYS A 117 6.28 6.27 3.61
CA LYS A 117 6.58 6.09 5.04
C LYS A 117 7.85 6.82 5.47
N ASP A 118 8.80 6.98 4.56
CA ASP A 118 10.05 7.68 4.80
C ASP A 118 9.92 9.17 4.46
N MET A 119 9.11 9.86 5.25
CA MET A 119 8.86 11.29 5.06
C MET A 119 10.13 12.13 5.25
N LEU A 120 11.11 11.65 6.00
CA LEU A 120 12.37 12.37 6.21
C LEU A 120 13.14 12.51 4.90
N THR A 121 13.45 11.39 4.25
CA THR A 121 14.16 11.38 2.97
C THR A 121 13.39 12.10 1.87
N ILE A 122 12.05 11.97 1.85
CA ILE A 122 11.20 12.71 0.90
C ILE A 122 11.35 14.22 1.11
N LEU A 123 11.23 14.71 2.34
CA LEU A 123 11.27 16.16 2.61
C LEU A 123 12.66 16.76 2.39
N GLU A 124 13.74 16.04 2.70
CA GLU A 124 15.11 16.45 2.38
C GLU A 124 15.29 16.59 0.87
N SER A 125 14.92 15.57 0.10
CA SER A 125 15.03 15.56 -1.37
C SER A 125 14.20 16.68 -2.02
N VAL A 126 13.00 16.94 -1.48
CA VAL A 126 12.16 18.07 -1.92
C VAL A 126 12.84 19.40 -1.63
N SER A 127 13.44 19.57 -0.45
CA SER A 127 14.05 20.84 -0.05
C SER A 127 15.25 21.18 -0.94
N ASP A 128 16.14 20.20 -1.15
CA ASP A 128 17.37 20.37 -1.95
C ASP A 128 17.08 20.83 -3.38
N ILE A 129 16.07 20.22 -4.03
CA ILE A 129 15.74 20.56 -5.41
C ILE A 129 14.83 21.79 -5.49
N ALA A 130 13.90 21.99 -4.54
CA ALA A 130 12.98 23.12 -4.56
C ALA A 130 13.65 24.48 -4.36
N GLU A 131 14.86 24.52 -3.76
CA GLU A 131 15.70 25.72 -3.72
C GLU A 131 16.20 26.13 -5.11
N VAL A 132 16.56 25.16 -5.94
CA VAL A 132 17.20 25.37 -7.24
C VAL A 132 16.17 25.43 -8.37
N SER A 133 15.05 24.71 -8.25
CA SER A 133 14.04 24.56 -9.30
C SER A 133 12.63 24.48 -8.73
N LYS A 134 11.68 25.16 -9.35
CA LYS A 134 10.24 25.01 -9.05
C LYS A 134 9.55 24.02 -10.01
N SER A 135 10.30 23.33 -10.87
CA SER A 135 9.74 22.34 -11.80
C SER A 135 9.35 21.07 -11.05
N PHE A 136 8.07 20.70 -11.13
CA PHE A 136 7.57 19.48 -10.51
C PHE A 136 8.30 18.24 -11.02
N ASP A 137 8.53 18.14 -12.33
CA ASP A 137 9.15 16.95 -12.94
C ASP A 137 10.59 16.76 -12.48
N MET A 138 11.35 17.86 -12.26
CA MET A 138 12.70 17.76 -11.71
C MET A 138 12.69 17.31 -10.25
N ILE A 139 11.74 17.80 -9.46
CA ILE A 139 11.65 17.46 -8.04
C ILE A 139 11.27 15.99 -7.88
N ILE A 140 10.25 15.51 -8.61
CA ILE A 140 9.79 14.13 -8.48
C ILE A 140 10.82 13.11 -8.97
N GLU A 141 11.65 13.42 -9.97
CA GLU A 141 12.73 12.52 -10.41
C GLU A 141 13.83 12.29 -9.35
N HIS A 142 13.97 13.20 -8.40
CA HIS A 142 14.98 13.12 -7.33
C HIS A 142 14.44 12.55 -6.02
N VAL A 143 13.11 12.41 -5.90
CA VAL A 143 12.41 11.90 -4.71
C VAL A 143 12.11 10.41 -4.90
#